data_AF-A0A956DNW6-F1
#
_entry.id   AF-A0A956DNW6-F1
#
_cell.length_a   1.000
_cell.length_b   1.000
_cell.length_c   1.000
_cell.angle_alpha   90.00
_cell.angle_beta   90.00
_cell.angle_gamma   90.00
#
_symmetry.space_group_name_H-M   'P 1'
#
loop_
_entity.id
_entity.type
_entity.pdbx_description
1 polymer ?
#
loop_
_entity_poly.entity_id
_entity_poly.type
_entity_poly.pdbx_seq_one_letter_code
_entity_poly.pdbx_strand_id
1 'polypeptide(L)'
;MKKLTLIALTTLTLPSLMGARGDGCNRTAFSRSPAPDMTGTWDVQYDDQLDVEVTIGGVTHTASTGTQGGLVTIDHDGQPFTFDLRCEREEIVCPSEVWPKSVAFRQDDERYPHRVWMQVTKQECSGEMVAPDMQSCGEGTPNPNCEDVCDGEVQTVTREAFGTIDEEGTRFTLGLGLGAASNGVNCAMLGGSYVDGDLETTGDADSDWQAVSSTGEVVAVYAGGCMWVADANDDGQKEALAVGAQLRFATGFSAEKAN
;
A
#
# COMPACT_ATOMS: atom_id res chain seq x y z
N MET A 1 -37.67 1.80 -34.86
CA MET A 1 -37.28 2.78 -33.83
C MET A 1 -36.61 2.03 -32.68
N LYS A 2 -35.27 1.98 -32.67
CA LYS A 2 -34.49 1.29 -31.63
C LYS A 2 -34.33 2.23 -30.44
N LYS A 3 -34.79 1.80 -29.26
CA LYS A 3 -34.56 2.49 -27.98
C LYS A 3 -33.08 2.30 -27.60
N LEU A 4 -32.32 3.39 -27.53
CA LEU A 4 -31.01 3.40 -26.87
C LEU A 4 -31.26 3.39 -25.36
N THR A 5 -30.83 2.31 -24.70
CA THR A 5 -30.71 2.26 -23.25
C THR A 5 -29.41 2.97 -22.88
N LEU A 6 -29.53 4.09 -22.18
CA LEU A 6 -28.41 4.85 -21.62
C LEU A 6 -27.78 3.98 -20.51
N ILE A 7 -26.58 3.46 -20.74
CA ILE A 7 -25.78 2.84 -19.67
C ILE A 7 -25.28 4.01 -18.81
N ALA A 8 -25.81 4.12 -17.59
CA ALA A 8 -25.35 5.07 -16.60
C ALA A 8 -23.91 4.69 -16.24
N LEU A 9 -22.97 5.53 -16.65
CA LEU A 9 -21.58 5.46 -16.28
C LEU A 9 -21.50 5.84 -14.79
N THR A 10 -21.53 4.83 -13.91
CA THR A 10 -21.28 5.00 -12.49
C THR A 10 -19.85 5.50 -12.34
N THR A 11 -19.69 6.80 -12.10
CA THR A 11 -18.44 7.41 -11.67
C THR A 11 -17.97 6.69 -10.41
N LEU A 12 -16.97 5.80 -10.54
CA LEU A 12 -16.11 5.40 -9.43
C LEU A 12 -15.39 6.67 -8.97
N THR A 13 -16.01 7.43 -8.07
CA THR A 13 -15.30 8.38 -7.23
C THR A 13 -14.46 7.53 -6.30
N LEU A 14 -13.16 7.37 -6.55
CA LEU A 14 -12.22 6.78 -5.60
C LEU A 14 -12.17 7.70 -4.36
N PRO A 15 -12.79 7.35 -3.22
CA PRO A 15 -12.81 8.26 -2.07
C PRO A 15 -11.56 8.15 -1.20
N SER A 16 -10.56 7.33 -1.55
CA SER A 16 -9.56 6.88 -0.57
C SER A 16 -8.11 6.99 -1.05
N LEU A 17 -7.75 8.09 -1.73
CA LEU A 17 -6.38 8.64 -1.65
C LEU A 17 -6.29 9.78 -0.61
N MET A 18 -7.37 10.04 0.14
CA MET A 18 -7.42 11.07 1.21
C MET A 18 -6.61 10.69 2.46
N GLY A 19 -5.87 9.58 2.44
CA GLY A 19 -4.99 9.15 3.54
C GLY A 19 -3.60 9.80 3.53
N ALA A 20 -3.18 10.44 2.43
CA ALA A 20 -2.02 11.31 2.45
C ALA A 20 -2.43 12.62 3.12
N ARG A 21 -2.00 12.84 4.38
CA ARG A 21 -2.22 14.14 5.04
C ARG A 21 -1.24 15.14 4.42
N GLY A 22 -1.63 15.76 3.31
CA GLY A 22 -0.80 16.74 2.61
C GLY A 22 -1.50 17.31 1.39
N ASP A 23 -1.00 18.42 0.85
CA ASP A 23 -1.53 19.18 -0.31
C ASP A 23 -1.57 18.41 -1.65
N GLY A 24 -1.46 17.08 -1.60
CA GLY A 24 -1.36 16.18 -2.73
C GLY A 24 -0.01 16.27 -3.43
N CYS A 25 0.47 15.16 -3.97
CA CYS A 25 1.73 15.08 -4.72
C CYS A 25 1.79 15.97 -5.99
N ASN A 26 0.76 16.79 -6.27
CA ASN A 26 0.63 17.55 -7.51
C ASN A 26 0.97 19.04 -7.35
N ARG A 27 0.93 19.62 -6.14
CA ARG A 27 1.28 21.04 -5.95
C ARG A 27 2.74 21.20 -5.52
N THR A 28 3.10 20.51 -4.44
CA THR A 28 4.45 20.50 -3.85
C THR A 28 5.51 19.96 -4.82
N ALA A 29 5.16 18.98 -5.65
CA ALA A 29 6.07 18.43 -6.67
C ALA A 29 6.56 19.47 -7.70
N PHE A 30 5.89 20.62 -7.85
CA PHE A 30 6.36 21.70 -8.73
C PHE A 30 6.73 22.96 -7.95
N SER A 31 6.75 22.89 -6.62
CA SER A 31 7.20 24.01 -5.78
C SER A 31 8.69 24.24 -5.94
N ARG A 32 9.06 25.51 -5.84
CA ARG A 32 10.44 26.00 -5.95
C ARG A 32 10.91 26.67 -4.65
N SER A 33 10.07 26.66 -3.61
CA SER A 33 10.51 27.05 -2.28
C SER A 33 11.63 26.13 -1.81
N PRO A 34 12.50 26.59 -0.89
CA PRO A 34 13.45 25.72 -0.22
C PRO A 34 12.73 24.55 0.48
N ALA A 35 13.40 23.41 0.56
CA ALA A 35 12.96 22.23 1.30
C ALA A 35 14.19 21.60 1.99
N PRO A 36 14.01 20.83 3.09
CA PRO A 36 15.12 20.14 3.71
C PRO A 36 15.76 19.11 2.77
N ASP A 37 17.08 18.97 2.87
CA ASP A 37 17.82 17.91 2.19
C ASP A 37 17.63 16.56 2.91
N MET A 38 16.94 15.65 2.22
CA MET A 38 16.72 14.26 2.61
C MET A 38 17.73 13.29 1.98
N THR A 39 18.58 13.75 1.05
CA THR A 39 19.51 12.92 0.29
C THR A 39 20.43 12.13 1.22
N GLY A 40 20.59 10.84 0.97
CA GLY A 40 21.44 9.95 1.75
C GLY A 40 20.75 8.65 2.14
N THR A 41 21.45 7.84 2.92
CA THR A 41 20.94 6.57 3.45
C THR A 41 20.28 6.80 4.81
N TRP A 42 19.20 6.08 5.06
CA TRP A 42 18.42 6.15 6.30
C TRP A 42 18.22 4.76 6.86
N ASP A 43 18.48 4.60 8.15
CA ASP A 43 18.28 3.37 8.89
C ASP A 43 16.90 3.37 9.55
N VAL A 44 16.07 2.40 9.19
CA VAL A 44 14.66 2.32 9.57
C VAL A 44 14.44 1.24 10.61
N GLN A 45 13.75 1.60 11.69
CA GLN A 45 13.26 0.73 12.74
C GLN A 45 11.73 0.72 12.70
N TYR A 46 11.16 -0.48 12.79
CA TYR A 46 9.73 -0.67 12.78
C TYR A 46 9.19 -0.87 14.18
N ASP A 47 7.94 -0.48 14.36
CA ASP A 47 7.15 -0.90 15.50
C ASP A 47 6.96 -2.43 15.49
N ASP A 48 6.59 -2.98 16.64
CA ASP A 48 6.38 -4.41 16.83
C ASP A 48 4.93 -4.86 16.53
N GLN A 49 4.12 -3.96 15.98
CA GLN A 49 2.72 -4.19 15.66
C GLN A 49 2.35 -3.73 14.24
N LEU A 50 1.31 -4.36 13.70
CA LEU A 50 0.65 -3.95 12.48
C LEU A 50 -0.76 -3.47 12.83
N ASP A 51 -1.08 -2.24 12.46
CA ASP A 51 -2.40 -1.66 12.59
C ASP A 51 -3.26 -2.06 11.39
N VAL A 52 -4.47 -2.53 11.69
CA VAL A 52 -5.42 -3.05 10.71
C VAL A 52 -6.68 -2.22 10.79
N GLU A 53 -7.05 -1.59 9.69
CA GLU A 53 -8.36 -0.95 9.55
C GLU A 53 -9.16 -1.66 8.47
N VAL A 54 -10.36 -2.09 8.83
CA VAL A 54 -11.31 -2.74 7.95
C VAL A 54 -12.53 -1.83 7.81
N THR A 55 -12.74 -1.28 6.62
CA THR A 55 -13.93 -0.49 6.30
C THR A 55 -14.93 -1.32 5.51
N ILE A 56 -16.15 -1.49 6.03
CA ILE A 56 -17.26 -2.19 5.36
C ILE A 56 -18.47 -1.25 5.34
N GLY A 57 -19.03 -0.99 4.16
CA GLY A 57 -20.22 -0.13 4.03
C GLY A 57 -20.04 1.30 4.57
N GLY A 58 -18.80 1.79 4.67
CA GLY A 58 -18.44 3.09 5.25
C GLY A 58 -18.21 3.10 6.76
N VAL A 59 -18.35 1.95 7.44
CA VAL A 59 -18.01 1.79 8.86
C VAL A 59 -16.60 1.21 8.98
N THR A 60 -15.71 1.89 9.71
CA THR A 60 -14.34 1.45 9.94
C THR A 60 -14.19 0.75 11.29
N HIS A 61 -13.60 -0.43 11.25
CA HIS A 61 -13.21 -1.24 12.40
C HIS A 61 -11.69 -1.26 12.51
N THR A 62 -11.16 -1.16 13.71
CA THR A 62 -9.71 -1.13 13.96
C THR A 62 -9.31 -2.35 14.78
N ALA A 63 -8.19 -2.97 14.42
CA ALA A 63 -7.54 -4.03 15.17
C ALA A 63 -6.02 -3.88 15.04
N SER A 64 -5.27 -4.67 15.80
CA SER A 64 -3.82 -4.77 15.63
C SER A 64 -3.36 -6.22 15.73
N THR A 65 -2.23 -6.51 15.07
CA THR A 65 -1.57 -7.82 15.10
C THR A 65 -0.08 -7.65 15.42
N GLY A 66 0.61 -8.77 15.66
CA GLY A 66 2.08 -8.74 15.70
C GLY A 66 2.70 -8.48 14.31
N THR A 67 4.02 -8.33 14.27
CA THR A 67 4.81 -8.04 13.06
C THR A 67 4.68 -9.04 11.91
N GLN A 68 4.18 -10.25 12.17
CA GLN A 68 3.97 -11.30 11.15
C GLN A 68 2.53 -11.32 10.63
N GLY A 69 1.71 -10.33 11.00
CA GLY A 69 0.28 -10.37 10.76
C GLY A 69 -0.43 -11.33 11.71
N GLY A 70 -1.66 -11.72 11.35
CA GLY A 70 -2.45 -12.65 12.13
C GLY A 70 -3.90 -12.74 11.69
N LEU A 71 -4.70 -13.43 12.50
CA LEU A 71 -6.16 -13.43 12.36
C LEU A 71 -6.73 -12.19 13.06
N VAL A 72 -7.56 -11.44 12.35
CA VAL A 72 -8.26 -10.26 12.86
C VAL A 72 -9.76 -10.52 12.78
N THR A 73 -10.46 -10.54 13.91
CA THR A 73 -11.92 -10.66 13.92
C THR A 73 -12.56 -9.33 14.26
N ILE A 74 -13.53 -8.90 13.45
CA ILE A 74 -14.36 -7.72 13.68
C ILE A 74 -15.83 -8.13 13.76
N ASP A 75 -16.65 -7.33 14.44
CA ASP A 75 -18.11 -7.49 14.44
C ASP A 75 -18.73 -6.42 13.55
N HIS A 76 -19.48 -6.83 12.53
CA HIS A 76 -20.22 -5.90 11.68
C HIS A 76 -21.67 -6.36 11.56
N ASP A 77 -22.60 -5.49 11.93
CA ASP A 77 -24.04 -5.77 12.00
C ASP A 77 -24.39 -7.03 12.84
N GLY A 78 -23.61 -7.30 13.89
CA GLY A 78 -23.81 -8.46 14.77
C GLY A 78 -23.33 -9.79 14.19
N GLN A 79 -22.62 -9.76 13.05
CA GLN A 79 -21.96 -10.91 12.45
C GLN A 79 -20.43 -10.77 12.61
N PRO A 80 -19.75 -11.79 13.16
CA PRO A 80 -18.30 -11.79 13.22
C PRO A 80 -17.71 -12.06 11.83
N PHE A 81 -16.71 -11.27 11.45
CA PHE A 81 -15.92 -11.45 10.26
C PHE A 81 -14.45 -11.58 10.63
N THR A 82 -13.80 -12.69 10.28
CA THR A 82 -12.37 -12.94 10.56
C THR A 82 -11.53 -12.75 9.30
N PHE A 83 -10.45 -11.98 9.34
CA PHE A 83 -9.53 -11.75 8.23
C PHE A 83 -8.20 -12.43 8.55
N ASP A 84 -7.65 -13.19 7.60
CA ASP A 84 -6.34 -13.81 7.74
C ASP A 84 -5.29 -12.99 7.00
N LEU A 85 -4.54 -12.19 7.77
CA LEU A 85 -3.61 -11.17 7.30
C LEU A 85 -2.15 -11.54 7.61
N ARG A 86 -1.82 -12.83 7.66
CA ARG A 86 -0.45 -13.29 7.90
C ARG A 86 0.47 -12.94 6.72
N CYS A 87 1.66 -12.40 7.01
CA CYS A 87 2.66 -12.01 6.00
C CYS A 87 3.22 -13.19 5.19
N GLU A 88 3.09 -14.42 5.67
CA GLU A 88 3.50 -15.62 4.92
C GLU A 88 2.58 -15.94 3.73
N ARG A 89 1.44 -15.25 3.62
CA ARG A 89 0.50 -15.42 2.51
C ARG A 89 0.95 -14.58 1.33
N GLU A 90 1.10 -15.21 0.17
CA GLU A 90 1.61 -14.57 -1.06
C GLU A 90 0.72 -13.40 -1.52
N GLU A 91 -0.57 -13.41 -1.18
CA GLU A 91 -1.50 -12.33 -1.50
C GLU A 91 -1.50 -11.15 -0.49
N ILE A 92 -0.77 -11.26 0.62
CA ILE A 92 -0.64 -10.21 1.63
C ILE A 92 0.75 -9.61 1.55
N VAL A 93 0.83 -8.36 1.08
CA VAL A 93 2.05 -7.57 1.16
C VAL A 93 2.11 -6.87 2.50
N CYS A 94 3.11 -7.22 3.31
CA CYS A 94 3.34 -6.58 4.60
C CYS A 94 4.13 -5.28 4.44
N PRO A 95 3.86 -4.24 5.25
CA PRO A 95 4.54 -2.95 5.12
C PRO A 95 6.08 -3.04 5.12
N SER A 96 6.65 -3.94 5.93
CA SER A 96 8.09 -4.17 6.02
C SER A 96 8.71 -4.85 4.78
N GLU A 97 7.89 -5.39 3.88
CA GLU A 97 8.34 -6.00 2.62
C GLU A 97 8.50 -4.95 1.51
N VAL A 98 7.68 -3.90 1.53
CA VAL A 98 7.72 -2.81 0.54
C VAL A 98 8.63 -1.67 0.94
N TRP A 99 8.94 -1.56 2.22
CA TRP A 99 9.87 -0.57 2.77
C TRP A 99 11.01 -1.30 3.50
N PRO A 100 12.25 -1.28 3.00
CA PRO A 100 13.35 -1.98 3.64
C PRO A 100 13.85 -1.23 4.88
N LYS A 101 14.60 -1.93 5.75
CA LYS A 101 15.24 -1.34 6.95
C LYS A 101 16.37 -0.35 6.65
N SER A 102 16.77 -0.24 5.39
CA SER A 102 17.74 0.74 4.93
C SER A 102 17.27 1.28 3.60
N VAL A 103 17.00 2.58 3.52
CA VAL A 103 16.49 3.27 2.33
C VAL A 103 17.43 4.38 1.92
N ALA A 104 17.53 4.65 0.62
CA ALA A 104 18.37 5.72 0.10
C ALA A 104 17.52 6.72 -0.69
N PHE A 105 17.47 7.95 -0.21
CA PHE A 105 16.77 9.04 -0.88
C PHE A 105 17.71 9.85 -1.76
N ARG A 106 17.13 10.40 -2.83
CA ARG A 106 17.76 11.38 -3.72
C ARG A 106 16.85 12.57 -3.92
N GLN A 107 17.45 13.73 -4.14
CA GLN A 107 16.81 14.96 -4.64
C GLN A 107 17.59 15.45 -5.85
N ASP A 108 17.15 15.07 -7.05
CA ASP A 108 17.94 15.21 -8.28
C ASP A 108 17.81 16.59 -8.97
N ASP A 109 16.69 17.29 -8.77
CA ASP A 109 16.42 18.57 -9.46
C ASP A 109 16.36 19.71 -8.45
N GLU A 110 17.45 20.48 -8.36
CA GLU A 110 17.55 21.66 -7.48
C GLU A 110 16.45 22.71 -7.73
N ARG A 111 15.83 22.72 -8.91
CA ARG A 111 14.71 23.64 -9.20
C ARG A 111 13.41 23.22 -8.50
N TYR A 112 13.32 21.97 -8.05
CA TYR A 112 12.14 21.38 -7.42
C TYR A 112 12.57 20.57 -6.19
N PRO A 113 13.07 21.24 -5.13
CA PRO A 113 13.72 20.58 -4.00
C PRO A 113 12.75 19.72 -3.17
N HIS A 114 11.44 19.95 -3.28
CA HIS A 114 10.43 19.12 -2.61
C HIS A 114 10.30 17.71 -3.20
N ARG A 115 10.92 17.40 -4.35
CA ARG A 115 10.83 16.08 -4.98
C ARG A 115 11.81 15.11 -4.37
N VAL A 116 11.32 13.97 -3.89
CA VAL A 116 12.16 12.92 -3.32
C VAL A 116 11.99 11.64 -4.13
N TRP A 117 13.11 11.01 -4.44
CA TRP A 117 13.14 9.75 -5.17
C TRP A 117 13.82 8.67 -4.33
N MET A 118 13.34 7.45 -4.48
CA MET A 118 13.92 6.27 -3.84
C MET A 118 13.86 5.10 -4.80
N GLN A 119 14.78 4.17 -4.69
CA GLN A 119 14.69 2.89 -5.39
C GLN A 119 13.97 1.86 -4.50
N VAL A 120 12.89 1.30 -5.02
CA VAL A 120 12.17 0.17 -4.42
C VAL A 120 12.41 -1.08 -5.25
N THR A 121 12.53 -2.20 -4.57
CA THR A 121 12.56 -3.51 -5.21
C THR A 121 11.13 -4.02 -5.37
N LYS A 122 10.76 -4.41 -6.59
CA LYS A 122 9.43 -4.95 -6.92
C LYS A 122 9.57 -6.28 -7.63
N GLN A 123 8.56 -7.13 -7.51
CA GLN A 123 8.44 -8.31 -8.36
C GLN A 123 7.60 -7.94 -9.58
N GLU A 124 8.08 -8.28 -10.77
CA GLU A 124 7.38 -8.09 -12.03
C GLU A 124 7.42 -9.37 -12.86
N CYS A 125 6.33 -9.63 -13.59
CA CYS A 125 6.30 -10.66 -14.60
C CYS A 125 7.13 -10.20 -15.81
N SER A 126 8.11 -11.01 -16.23
CA SER A 126 8.85 -10.78 -17.49
C SER A 126 8.08 -11.19 -18.75
N GLY A 127 6.98 -11.93 -18.58
CA GLY A 127 6.09 -12.40 -19.64
C GLY A 127 4.74 -11.68 -19.67
N GLU A 128 3.76 -12.29 -20.32
CA GLU A 128 2.37 -11.84 -20.32
C GLU A 128 1.62 -12.47 -19.13
N MET A 129 0.60 -11.75 -18.64
CA MET A 129 -0.39 -12.36 -17.75
C MET A 129 -1.33 -13.18 -18.62
N VAL A 130 -1.36 -14.50 -18.42
CA VAL A 130 -2.15 -15.43 -19.24
C VAL A 130 -3.03 -16.30 -18.37
N ALA A 131 -4.13 -16.78 -18.94
CA ALA A 131 -4.96 -17.77 -18.27
C ALA A 131 -4.12 -18.99 -17.86
N PRO A 132 -4.27 -19.47 -16.61
CA PRO A 132 -3.46 -20.57 -16.09
C PRO A 132 -3.87 -21.90 -16.70
N ASP A 133 -2.99 -22.90 -16.59
CA ASP A 133 -3.34 -24.27 -16.99
C ASP A 133 -4.51 -24.77 -16.12
N MET A 134 -5.56 -25.29 -16.76
CA MET A 134 -6.76 -25.82 -16.11
C MET A 134 -6.50 -26.96 -15.11
N GLN A 135 -5.34 -27.62 -15.15
CA GLN A 135 -4.91 -28.62 -14.16
C GLN A 135 -4.17 -28.01 -12.96
N SER A 136 -3.67 -26.77 -13.11
CA SER A 136 -2.97 -26.01 -12.08
C SER A 136 -3.86 -24.97 -11.39
N CYS A 137 -5.11 -24.85 -11.85
CA CYS A 137 -6.10 -23.96 -11.29
C CYS A 137 -7.42 -24.70 -11.00
N GLY A 138 -8.25 -24.14 -10.12
CA GLY A 138 -9.47 -24.78 -9.63
C GLY A 138 -9.41 -25.15 -8.14
N GLU A 139 -10.57 -25.45 -7.56
CA GLU A 139 -10.74 -25.72 -6.13
C GLU A 139 -9.67 -26.67 -5.56
N GLY A 140 -8.94 -26.23 -4.53
CA GLY A 140 -7.87 -27.01 -3.89
C GLY A 140 -6.47 -26.84 -4.49
N THR A 141 -6.29 -25.96 -5.50
CA THR A 141 -4.97 -25.55 -6.02
C THR A 141 -4.51 -24.22 -5.41
N PRO A 142 -3.25 -23.79 -5.62
CA PRO A 142 -2.81 -22.43 -5.30
C PRO A 142 -3.50 -21.32 -6.10
N ASN A 143 -4.20 -21.65 -7.21
CA ASN A 143 -4.99 -20.70 -8.01
C ASN A 143 -6.44 -21.20 -8.24
N PRO A 144 -7.31 -21.19 -7.22
CA PRO A 144 -8.63 -21.86 -7.31
C PRO A 144 -9.65 -21.35 -8.34
N ASN A 145 -9.40 -20.21 -8.98
CA ASN A 145 -10.28 -19.49 -9.90
C ASN A 145 -9.84 -19.54 -11.32
N CYS A 146 -8.58 -19.93 -11.52
CA CYS A 146 -7.92 -19.69 -12.77
C CYS A 146 -7.73 -18.20 -13.08
N GLU A 147 -7.28 -17.38 -12.12
CA GLU A 147 -6.81 -16.01 -12.41
C GLU A 147 -5.57 -16.06 -13.29
N ASP A 148 -5.38 -15.03 -14.10
CA ASP A 148 -4.22 -14.95 -14.98
C ASP A 148 -2.91 -15.02 -14.18
N VAL A 149 -1.99 -15.85 -14.66
CA VAL A 149 -0.66 -16.09 -14.10
C VAL A 149 0.41 -15.56 -15.04
N CYS A 150 1.57 -15.23 -14.49
CA CYS A 150 2.73 -14.88 -15.28
C CYS A 150 3.19 -16.09 -16.11
N ASP A 151 3.24 -15.98 -17.44
CA ASP A 151 3.78 -17.03 -18.32
C ASP A 151 5.30 -16.96 -18.51
N GLY A 152 5.93 -15.95 -17.91
CA GLY A 152 7.36 -15.74 -17.87
C GLY A 152 7.97 -15.95 -16.49
N GLU A 153 9.20 -15.49 -16.31
CA GLU A 153 9.87 -15.46 -15.01
C GLU A 153 9.35 -14.27 -14.19
N VAL A 154 8.94 -14.54 -12.94
CA VAL A 154 8.75 -13.48 -11.95
C VAL A 154 10.13 -13.00 -11.53
N GLN A 155 10.47 -11.80 -11.95
CA GLN A 155 11.78 -11.20 -11.72
C GLN A 155 11.69 -10.07 -10.72
N THR A 156 12.69 -10.00 -9.86
CA THR A 156 12.88 -8.90 -8.94
C THR A 156 13.56 -7.75 -9.68
N VAL A 157 12.86 -6.62 -9.83
CA VAL A 157 13.34 -5.43 -10.52
C VAL A 157 13.38 -4.23 -9.59
N THR A 158 14.37 -3.37 -9.80
CA THR A 158 14.41 -2.07 -9.13
C THR A 158 13.57 -1.06 -9.92
N ARG A 159 12.71 -0.33 -9.21
CA ARG A 159 11.86 0.72 -9.74
C ARG A 159 12.01 1.99 -8.91
N GLU A 160 11.78 3.13 -9.53
CA GLU A 160 11.75 4.39 -8.82
C GLU A 160 10.39 4.56 -8.11
N ALA A 161 10.45 4.83 -6.82
CA ALA A 161 9.38 5.41 -6.04
C ALA A 161 9.56 6.93 -6.03
N PHE A 162 8.44 7.66 -6.09
CA PHE A 162 8.41 9.12 -6.12
C PHE A 162 7.55 9.69 -5.00
N GLY A 163 8.05 10.73 -4.36
CA GLY A 163 7.42 11.38 -3.23
C GLY A 163 7.67 12.88 -3.21
N THR A 164 7.00 13.53 -2.28
CA THR A 164 7.12 14.96 -2.05
C THR A 164 7.28 15.29 -0.58
N ILE A 165 8.08 16.30 -0.29
CA ILE A 165 8.10 17.02 0.99
C ILE A 165 7.02 18.11 0.92
N ASP A 166 6.31 18.34 2.03
CA ASP A 166 5.35 19.44 2.13
C ASP A 166 6.03 20.82 2.06
N GLU A 167 5.23 21.89 1.92
CA GLU A 167 5.77 23.25 1.80
C GLU A 167 6.46 23.72 3.09
N GLU A 168 6.07 23.18 4.24
CA GLU A 168 6.66 23.51 5.54
C GLU A 168 8.00 22.79 5.79
N GLY A 169 8.30 21.74 5.02
CA GLY A 169 9.49 20.92 5.21
C GLY A 169 9.44 20.04 6.46
N THR A 170 8.25 19.77 6.98
CA THR A 170 8.05 19.00 8.21
C THR A 170 7.49 17.61 7.96
N ARG A 171 7.10 17.31 6.71
CA ARG A 171 6.51 16.01 6.36
C ARG A 171 6.91 15.59 4.95
N PHE A 172 7.00 14.29 4.71
CA PHE A 172 7.12 13.73 3.37
C PHE A 172 6.10 12.61 3.14
N THR A 173 5.74 12.41 1.87
CA THR A 173 4.93 11.28 1.41
C THR A 173 5.58 10.66 0.18
N LEU A 174 5.71 9.34 0.16
CA LEU A 174 6.33 8.58 -0.93
C LEU A 174 5.42 7.44 -1.39
N GLY A 175 5.07 7.41 -2.68
CA GLY A 175 4.35 6.29 -3.27
C GLY A 175 5.29 5.13 -3.58
N LEU A 176 5.10 3.99 -2.92
CA LEU A 176 5.94 2.79 -3.09
C LEU A 176 5.48 1.95 -4.28
N GLY A 177 4.19 1.98 -4.59
CA GLY A 177 3.66 1.31 -5.77
C GLY A 177 2.18 1.05 -5.72
N LEU A 178 1.68 0.59 -6.86
CA LEU A 178 0.39 -0.05 -6.99
C LEU A 178 0.65 -1.54 -7.23
N GLY A 179 -0.12 -2.39 -6.58
CA GLY A 179 -0.11 -3.83 -6.77
C GLY A 179 -1.54 -4.33 -7.00
N ALA A 180 -1.68 -5.55 -7.48
CA ALA A 180 -2.94 -6.27 -7.42
C ALA A 180 -2.69 -7.52 -6.58
N ALA A 181 -3.48 -7.70 -5.52
CA ALA A 181 -3.50 -8.95 -4.78
C ALA A 181 -4.72 -9.76 -5.26
N SER A 182 -4.47 -10.91 -5.88
CA SER A 182 -5.49 -11.90 -6.23
C SER A 182 -5.09 -13.24 -5.64
N ASN A 183 -5.93 -13.84 -4.80
CA ASN A 183 -5.67 -15.20 -4.28
C ASN A 183 -6.26 -16.29 -5.19
N GLY A 184 -6.73 -15.89 -6.36
CA GLY A 184 -7.46 -16.74 -7.28
C GLY A 184 -8.64 -17.49 -6.70
N VAL A 185 -9.57 -16.89 -5.92
CA VAL A 185 -10.90 -17.54 -5.65
C VAL A 185 -12.18 -16.69 -5.86
N ASN A 186 -12.13 -15.39 -6.23
CA ASN A 186 -13.11 -14.64 -7.11
C ASN A 186 -12.96 -13.11 -6.94
N CYS A 187 -11.77 -12.64 -6.55
CA CYS A 187 -11.59 -11.28 -6.06
C CYS A 187 -10.20 -10.75 -6.41
N ALA A 188 -10.15 -9.66 -7.17
CA ALA A 188 -8.97 -8.84 -7.35
C ALA A 188 -9.06 -7.62 -6.41
N MET A 189 -8.08 -7.46 -5.53
CA MET A 189 -7.91 -6.23 -4.75
C MET A 189 -6.85 -5.37 -5.41
N LEU A 190 -7.20 -4.12 -5.73
CA LEU A 190 -6.21 -3.14 -6.13
C LEU A 190 -5.52 -2.66 -4.85
N GLY A 191 -4.25 -3.04 -4.75
CA GLY A 191 -3.34 -2.66 -3.68
C GLY A 191 -2.60 -1.37 -4.02
N GLY A 192 -2.35 -0.54 -3.03
CA GLY A 192 -1.40 0.56 -3.13
C GLY A 192 -0.58 0.61 -1.86
N SER A 193 0.69 0.97 -1.97
CA SER A 193 1.52 1.22 -0.80
C SER A 193 2.18 2.58 -0.86
N TYR A 194 2.26 3.22 0.30
CA TYR A 194 2.88 4.52 0.48
C TYR A 194 3.52 4.62 1.86
N VAL A 195 4.47 5.54 1.97
CA VAL A 195 5.04 5.97 3.24
C VAL A 195 4.64 7.40 3.47
N ASP A 196 4.32 7.70 4.71
CA ASP A 196 4.09 9.03 5.18
C ASP A 196 4.88 9.21 6.47
N GLY A 197 5.69 10.25 6.55
CA GLY A 197 6.53 10.51 7.72
C GLY A 197 6.68 11.98 8.02
N ASP A 198 6.70 12.28 9.31
CA ASP A 198 7.08 13.58 9.86
C ASP A 198 8.61 13.65 9.96
N LEU A 199 9.17 14.81 9.65
CA LEU A 199 10.61 15.07 9.56
C LEU A 199 11.06 15.91 10.75
N GLU A 200 12.14 15.49 11.40
CA GLU A 200 12.94 16.38 12.23
C GLU A 200 14.06 16.97 11.38
N THR A 201 14.22 18.30 11.44
CA THR A 201 15.19 19.01 10.61
C THR A 201 16.13 19.87 11.43
N THR A 202 17.34 20.09 10.90
CA THR A 202 18.28 21.12 11.37
C THR A 202 18.49 22.16 10.28
N GLY A 203 18.83 23.40 10.68
CA GLY A 203 18.89 24.52 9.74
C GLY A 203 17.51 25.03 9.37
N ASP A 204 17.45 25.86 8.33
CA ASP A 204 16.24 26.49 7.81
C ASP A 204 16.41 26.88 6.33
N ALA A 205 15.35 27.41 5.72
CA ALA A 205 15.32 27.83 4.32
C ALA A 205 16.42 28.83 3.89
N ASP A 206 17.03 29.55 4.84
CA ASP A 206 18.11 30.51 4.60
C ASP A 206 19.51 29.93 4.90
N SER A 207 19.61 28.66 5.29
CA SER A 207 20.83 27.96 5.72
C SER A 207 20.88 26.50 5.23
N ASP A 208 21.79 25.68 5.76
CA ASP A 208 21.93 24.25 5.43
C ASP A 208 20.74 23.44 6.01
N TRP A 209 19.55 23.58 5.42
CA TRP A 209 18.35 22.87 5.85
C TRP A 209 18.45 21.38 5.53
N GLN A 210 18.46 20.54 6.55
CA GLN A 210 18.62 19.09 6.40
C GLN A 210 17.60 18.35 7.26
N ALA A 211 17.04 17.27 6.72
CA ALA A 211 16.31 16.30 7.52
C ALA A 211 17.31 15.34 8.19
N VAL A 212 17.13 15.09 9.49
CA VAL A 212 18.05 14.28 10.30
C VAL A 212 17.42 13.01 10.87
N SER A 213 16.11 13.05 11.15
CA SER A 213 15.34 11.91 11.60
C SER A 213 13.91 11.99 11.04
N SER A 214 13.20 10.87 11.08
CA SER A 214 11.79 10.82 10.72
C SER A 214 11.04 9.79 11.54
N THR A 215 9.77 10.05 11.80
CA THR A 215 8.81 9.08 12.33
C THR A 215 7.57 9.08 11.47
N GLY A 216 6.96 7.92 11.26
CA GLY A 216 5.81 7.86 10.36
C GLY A 216 5.17 6.50 10.28
N GLU A 217 4.40 6.28 9.22
CA GLU A 217 3.74 5.02 8.93
C GLU A 217 4.07 4.54 7.51
N VAL A 218 4.34 3.25 7.38
CA VAL A 218 4.32 2.55 6.09
C VAL A 218 2.96 1.90 5.96
N VAL A 219 2.26 2.18 4.87
CA VAL A 219 0.87 1.77 4.66
C VAL A 219 0.74 0.95 3.39
N ALA A 220 0.11 -0.22 3.50
CA ALA A 220 -0.46 -0.98 2.39
C ALA A 220 -1.98 -0.89 2.47
N VAL A 221 -2.62 -0.45 1.40
CA VAL A 221 -4.08 -0.34 1.28
C VAL A 221 -4.55 -1.30 0.21
N TYR A 222 -5.62 -2.03 0.49
CA TYR A 222 -6.33 -2.85 -0.48
C TYR A 222 -7.75 -2.34 -0.61
N ALA A 223 -8.16 -2.08 -1.85
CA ALA A 223 -9.54 -1.73 -2.17
C ALA A 223 -10.04 -2.66 -3.28
N GLY A 224 -11.20 -3.29 -3.07
CA GLY A 224 -11.75 -4.25 -4.01
C GLY A 224 -13.21 -4.55 -3.75
N GLY A 225 -13.86 -5.21 -4.73
CA GLY A 225 -15.26 -5.59 -4.63
C GLY A 225 -15.57 -6.59 -3.50
N CYS A 226 -14.55 -7.28 -2.98
CA CYS A 226 -14.68 -8.26 -1.91
C CYS A 226 -13.45 -8.25 -0.99
N MET A 227 -13.64 -8.47 0.31
CA MET A 227 -12.57 -8.79 1.27
C MET A 227 -12.81 -10.14 1.94
N TRP A 228 -11.72 -10.81 2.33
CA TRP A 228 -11.73 -12.17 2.87
C TRP A 228 -12.43 -12.25 4.21
N VAL A 229 -13.34 -13.19 4.38
CA VAL A 229 -13.75 -13.62 5.71
C VAL A 229 -13.38 -15.09 5.83
N ALA A 230 -12.47 -15.42 6.75
CA ALA A 230 -12.27 -16.77 7.20
C ALA A 230 -13.60 -17.29 7.74
N ASP A 231 -14.09 -18.34 7.08
CA ASP A 231 -15.19 -19.22 7.46
C ASP A 231 -16.20 -18.56 8.43
N ALA A 232 -16.96 -17.58 7.92
CA ALA A 232 -17.79 -16.73 8.77
C ALA A 232 -18.95 -17.49 9.43
N ASN A 233 -19.24 -18.70 8.93
CA ASN A 233 -20.31 -19.57 9.39
C ASN A 233 -19.81 -20.92 9.94
N ASP A 234 -18.50 -21.14 10.04
CA ASP A 234 -17.83 -22.35 10.54
C ASP A 234 -18.26 -23.62 9.75
N ASP A 235 -18.53 -23.48 8.44
CA ASP A 235 -18.94 -24.56 7.54
C ASP A 235 -17.76 -25.23 6.79
N GLY A 236 -16.55 -24.74 7.02
CA GLY A 236 -15.32 -25.21 6.38
C GLY A 236 -15.04 -24.57 5.02
N GLN A 237 -15.85 -23.62 4.56
CA GLN A 237 -15.68 -22.88 3.30
C GLN A 237 -15.22 -21.44 3.56
N LYS A 238 -14.37 -20.91 2.67
CA LYS A 238 -13.98 -19.49 2.71
C LYS A 238 -15.10 -18.66 2.07
N GLU A 239 -15.64 -17.68 2.79
CA GLU A 239 -16.69 -16.80 2.27
C GLU A 239 -16.10 -15.43 1.87
N ALA A 240 -16.46 -14.94 0.68
CA ALA A 240 -16.08 -13.61 0.22
C ALA A 240 -17.14 -12.60 0.67
N LEU A 241 -16.76 -11.60 1.47
CA LEU A 241 -17.65 -10.47 1.75
C LEU A 241 -17.59 -9.48 0.58
N ALA A 242 -18.54 -9.61 -0.36
CA ALA A 242 -18.65 -8.79 -1.56
C ALA A 242 -19.25 -7.39 -1.31
N VAL A 243 -18.69 -6.62 -0.38
CA VAL A 243 -19.26 -5.32 0.02
C VAL A 243 -18.20 -4.23 0.10
N GLY A 244 -17.74 -3.73 -1.05
CA GLY A 244 -17.06 -2.42 -1.18
C GLY A 244 -16.06 -2.12 -0.07
N ALA A 245 -15.28 -3.13 0.30
CA ALA A 245 -14.57 -3.12 1.56
C ALA A 245 -13.12 -2.66 1.33
N GLN A 246 -12.60 -1.90 2.29
CA GLN A 246 -11.26 -1.36 2.24
C GLN A 246 -10.48 -1.92 3.43
N LEU A 247 -9.26 -2.38 3.16
CA LEU A 247 -8.32 -2.80 4.17
C LEU A 247 -7.16 -1.82 4.15
N ARG A 248 -6.88 -1.19 5.28
CA ARG A 248 -5.63 -0.48 5.54
C ARG A 248 -4.78 -1.34 6.47
N PHE A 249 -3.54 -1.55 6.09
CA PHE A 249 -2.57 -2.30 6.85
C PHE A 249 -1.32 -1.45 7.01
N ALA A 250 -0.98 -1.08 8.23
CA ALA A 250 0.07 -0.11 8.50
C ALA A 250 1.01 -0.56 9.61
N THR A 251 2.21 -0.01 9.62
CA THR A 251 3.15 -0.13 10.74
C THR A 251 3.84 1.20 10.94
N GLY A 252 4.04 1.60 12.19
CA GLY A 252 4.85 2.75 12.51
C GLY A 252 6.33 2.47 12.24
N PHE A 253 7.08 3.53 11.93
CA PHE A 253 8.53 3.47 11.82
C PHE A 253 9.18 4.69 12.46
N SER A 254 10.42 4.52 12.89
CA SER A 254 11.38 5.58 13.10
C SER A 254 12.59 5.39 12.18
N ALA A 255 13.17 6.48 11.70
CA ALA A 255 14.31 6.46 10.81
C ALA A 255 15.32 7.53 11.19
N GLU A 256 16.60 7.19 11.15
CA GLU A 256 17.70 8.14 11.34
C GLU A 256 18.55 8.20 10.06
N LYS A 257 18.99 9.41 9.68
CA LYS A 257 19.92 9.57 8.56
C LYS A 257 21.29 9.02 8.96
N ALA A 258 21.80 8.06 8.17
CA ALA A 258 23.11 7.49 8.39
C ALA A 258 24.20 8.56 8.19
N ASN A 259 25.19 8.58 9.09
CA ASN A 259 26.33 9.51 9.06
C ASN A 259 27.31 9.21 7.91
#